data_AF-A0A1Z9QVY3-F1
#
_entry.id   AF-A0A1Z9QVY3-F1
#
_cell.length_a   1.000
_cell.length_b   1.000
_cell.length_c   1.000
_cell.angle_alpha   90.00
_cell.angle_beta   90.00
_cell.angle_gamma   90.00
#
_symmetry.space_group_name_H-M   'P 1'
#
loop_
_entity.id
_entity.type
_entity.pdbx_description
1 polymer ?
#
loop_
_entity_poly.entity_id
_entity_poly.type
_entity_poly.pdbx_seq_one_letter_code
_entity_poly.pdbx_strand_id
1 'polypeptide(L)'
;MPKQKSPFAFLKILLTLMASAIVIGSGIAASMWAAGVPIEKLAFWNTKAEQPAVIELPMNWQLIPAYSKVTRNDLIDPRTGKIPSIKIPLSGLSGMTATISGPAGDLIKQPIQKAEDTKSGIIFQLKDGTVITQQQLVKVGGAFTQATDIIGRVVKSDKSSGFAFAENNFFEEGTPAGLAGATPPGMRAMTLQADQLAGVHRISMGEQIDLVANIPLQKLNRFERSTGSRLPGAELVMDPTSARSENKETTARLVARQAVVLTPVLQRVSTETSASLSQGKKLLSVPVEEVVLAVAAEDVAAVTAALELGATVNVLVRSGRLTSDETAPTVPDGMAAVPIPGQTLLAYQTIRTVSFEDPATAYVRTINVPAKTAETSNWITDLSQLVGRIPRHDLPATVPIREEDLMPSGTAPGLSGATPPGRVLFFLDPEGLIGAHAFEFGQHLDLVASRTTSQASGRSRSEFSNVTLSEAQRTRVESIAEDVIVVMPVHSPANPTLNKTKVGNKSVSAKLIVAVRPDQVAQLEYAVAIGSGLRATVRSGTAAEPEKEISATQKDRVKMMKFDPLSETRRTDIFIGGSHESQLFGANR
;
A
#
# COMPACT_ATOMS: atom_id res chain seq x y z
N MET A 1 -29.07 -8.02 90.10
CA MET A 1 -27.93 -7.11 90.33
C MET A 1 -26.65 -7.92 90.43
N PRO A 2 -25.80 -7.98 89.39
CA PRO A 2 -24.50 -8.64 89.48
C PRO A 2 -23.46 -7.70 90.11
N LYS A 3 -22.69 -8.22 91.07
CA LYS A 3 -21.62 -7.52 91.78
C LYS A 3 -20.51 -7.11 90.81
N GLN A 4 -20.35 -5.80 90.63
CA GLN A 4 -19.27 -5.16 89.90
C GLN A 4 -17.94 -5.44 90.62
N LYS A 5 -17.12 -6.35 90.07
CA LYS A 5 -15.77 -6.63 90.59
C LYS A 5 -14.86 -5.46 90.28
N SER A 6 -14.15 -4.96 91.29
CA SER A 6 -13.34 -3.74 91.17
C SER A 6 -12.11 -3.96 90.27
N PRO A 7 -11.78 -3.01 89.38
CA PRO A 7 -10.61 -3.08 88.49
C PRO A 7 -9.27 -3.00 89.24
N PHE A 8 -9.28 -2.72 90.55
CA PHE A 8 -8.08 -2.56 91.36
C PHE A 8 -7.36 -3.88 91.69
N ALA A 9 -8.06 -5.02 91.71
CA ALA A 9 -7.42 -6.31 91.99
C ALA A 9 -6.53 -6.78 90.82
N PHE A 10 -6.98 -6.54 89.59
CA PHE A 10 -6.22 -6.90 88.39
C PHE A 10 -4.95 -6.07 88.25
N LEU A 11 -5.02 -4.76 88.55
CA LEU A 11 -3.85 -3.89 88.49
C LEU A 11 -2.77 -4.29 89.49
N LYS A 12 -3.14 -4.72 90.71
CA LYS A 12 -2.18 -5.19 91.70
C LYS A 12 -1.46 -6.47 91.26
N ILE A 13 -2.19 -7.43 90.68
CA ILE A 13 -1.61 -8.69 90.18
C ILE A 13 -0.68 -8.43 89.00
N LEU A 14 -1.04 -7.51 88.10
CA LEU A 14 -0.19 -7.13 86.97
C LEU A 14 1.11 -6.46 87.45
N LEU A 15 1.02 -5.60 88.48
CA LEU A 15 2.17 -4.88 89.02
C LEU A 15 3.13 -5.80 89.78
N THR A 16 2.62 -6.79 90.53
CA THR A 16 3.48 -7.81 91.16
C THR A 16 4.12 -8.74 90.14
N LEU A 17 3.43 -9.09 89.05
CA LEU A 17 4.03 -9.87 87.95
C LEU A 17 5.12 -9.09 87.20
N MET A 18 4.93 -7.79 86.97
CA MET A 18 5.97 -6.93 86.39
C MET A 18 7.17 -6.81 87.31
N ALA A 19 6.96 -6.60 88.61
CA ALA A 19 8.04 -6.50 89.57
C ALA A 19 8.84 -7.82 89.67
N SER A 20 8.17 -8.98 89.67
CA SER A 20 8.86 -10.27 89.70
C SER A 20 9.65 -10.54 88.41
N ALA A 21 9.10 -10.19 87.25
CA ALA A 21 9.80 -10.32 85.97
C ALA A 21 11.08 -9.46 85.91
N ILE A 22 11.04 -8.24 86.47
CA ILE A 22 12.21 -7.35 86.53
C ILE A 22 13.30 -7.91 87.45
N VAL A 23 12.92 -8.48 88.61
CA VAL A 23 13.87 -9.07 89.57
C VAL A 23 14.52 -10.35 89.00
N ILE A 24 13.73 -11.18 88.31
CA ILE A 24 14.26 -12.39 87.66
C ILE A 24 15.16 -12.01 86.48
N GLY A 25 14.74 -11.03 85.66
CA GLY A 25 15.53 -10.55 84.53
C GLY A 25 16.86 -9.91 84.95
N SER A 26 16.88 -9.14 86.03
CA SER A 26 18.11 -8.52 86.54
C SER A 26 19.08 -9.54 87.16
N GLY A 27 18.57 -10.58 87.84
CA GLY A 27 19.39 -11.66 88.38
C GLY A 27 20.09 -12.49 87.29
N ILE A 28 19.41 -12.75 86.18
CA ILE A 28 19.98 -13.47 85.03
C ILE A 28 21.06 -12.60 84.33
N ALA A 29 20.81 -11.31 84.14
CA ALA A 29 21.79 -10.41 83.56
C ALA A 29 23.06 -10.27 84.43
N ALA A 30 22.91 -10.15 85.75
CA ALA A 30 24.03 -10.03 86.69
C ALA A 30 24.87 -11.31 86.77
N SER A 31 24.25 -12.48 86.76
CA SER A 31 24.94 -13.77 86.77
C SER A 31 25.69 -14.04 85.46
N MET A 32 25.16 -13.63 84.31
CA MET A 32 25.87 -13.73 83.03
C MET A 32 27.06 -12.75 82.93
N TRP A 33 26.94 -11.55 83.49
CA TRP A 33 28.06 -10.61 83.58
C TRP A 33 29.19 -11.13 84.47
N ALA A 34 28.84 -11.69 85.64
CA ALA A 34 29.81 -12.30 86.55
C ALA A 34 30.52 -13.53 85.94
N ALA A 35 29.87 -14.24 85.02
CA ALA A 35 30.45 -15.35 84.26
C ALA A 35 31.34 -14.90 83.08
N GLY A 36 31.60 -13.60 82.92
CA GLY A 36 32.46 -13.05 81.87
C GLY A 36 31.83 -13.04 80.48
N VAL A 37 30.50 -13.18 80.38
CA VAL A 37 29.80 -13.04 79.11
C VAL A 37 29.73 -11.56 78.76
N PRO A 38 30.32 -11.11 77.63
CA PRO A 38 30.27 -9.71 77.24
C PRO A 38 28.79 -9.33 76.98
N ILE A 39 28.25 -8.44 77.83
CA ILE A 39 26.86 -7.95 77.76
C ILE A 39 26.54 -7.37 76.36
N GLU A 40 27.56 -6.89 75.65
CA GLU A 40 27.47 -6.39 74.27
C GLU A 40 26.90 -7.44 73.29
N LYS A 41 27.16 -8.74 73.51
CA LYS A 41 26.62 -9.84 72.68
C LYS A 41 25.22 -10.28 73.10
N LEU A 42 24.76 -9.90 74.30
CA LEU A 42 23.40 -10.15 74.79
C LEU A 42 22.42 -9.04 74.38
N ALA A 43 22.86 -8.04 73.63
CA ALA A 43 21.96 -7.06 73.02
C ALA A 43 21.24 -7.64 71.79
N PHE A 44 20.43 -8.69 71.97
CA PHE A 44 19.55 -9.25 70.93
C PHE A 44 18.50 -8.25 70.41
N TRP A 45 18.40 -7.06 71.03
CA TRP A 45 17.53 -5.97 70.57
C TRP A 45 18.20 -5.07 69.53
N ASN A 46 19.52 -5.17 69.31
CA ASN A 46 20.27 -4.25 68.43
C ASN A 46 21.07 -4.91 67.30
N THR A 47 20.89 -6.21 67.04
CA THR A 47 21.34 -6.79 65.77
C THR A 47 20.49 -6.22 64.65
N LYS A 48 20.88 -5.05 64.12
CA LYS A 48 20.51 -4.62 62.77
C LYS A 48 20.91 -5.78 61.87
N ALA A 49 19.92 -6.54 61.41
CA ALA A 49 20.13 -7.56 60.40
C ALA A 49 20.89 -6.89 59.25
N GLU A 50 22.12 -7.34 59.02
CA GLU A 50 22.99 -6.83 57.97
C GLU A 50 22.26 -7.10 56.65
N GLN A 51 21.65 -6.05 56.08
CA GLN A 51 20.92 -6.20 54.84
C GLN A 51 21.94 -6.58 53.76
N PRO A 52 21.72 -7.67 53.01
CA PRO A 52 22.64 -8.03 51.94
C PRO A 52 22.74 -6.85 50.98
N ALA A 53 23.95 -6.59 50.46
CA ALA A 53 24.12 -5.59 49.43
C ALA A 53 23.26 -5.96 48.21
N VAL A 54 22.52 -4.99 47.68
CA VAL A 54 21.58 -5.17 46.58
C VAL A 54 21.74 -4.07 45.53
N ILE A 55 21.50 -4.41 44.27
CA ILE A 55 21.17 -3.42 43.24
C ILE A 55 19.67 -3.18 43.27
N GLU A 56 19.29 -1.92 43.11
CA GLU A 56 17.91 -1.50 42.96
C GLU A 56 17.59 -1.23 41.49
N LEU A 57 16.60 -1.94 40.94
CA LEU A 57 16.05 -1.67 39.61
C LEU A 57 14.76 -0.87 39.75
N PRO A 58 14.64 0.34 39.19
CA PRO A 58 13.42 1.13 39.26
C PRO A 58 12.23 0.40 38.62
N MET A 59 11.08 0.42 39.30
CA MET A 59 9.82 -0.13 38.80
C MET A 59 8.74 0.95 38.74
N ASN A 60 7.75 0.75 37.89
CA ASN A 60 6.57 1.62 37.85
C ASN A 60 5.65 1.35 39.04
N TRP A 61 5.13 2.42 39.62
CA TRP A 61 4.16 2.36 40.70
C TRP A 61 2.75 2.07 40.19
N GLN A 62 2.38 2.69 39.07
CA GLN A 62 1.05 2.55 38.43
C GLN A 62 1.15 1.91 37.04
N LEU A 63 0.00 1.44 36.55
CA LEU A 63 -0.13 0.99 35.15
C LEU A 63 0.26 2.14 34.22
N ILE A 64 1.18 1.89 33.31
CA ILE A 64 1.54 2.84 32.25
C ILE A 64 0.89 2.35 30.96
N PRO A 65 -0.06 3.10 30.36
CA PRO A 65 -0.72 2.67 29.15
C PRO A 65 0.23 2.69 27.95
N ALA A 66 -0.01 1.83 26.96
CA ALA A 66 0.73 1.78 25.71
C ALA A 66 0.81 3.17 25.05
N TYR A 67 1.93 3.45 24.39
CA TYR A 67 2.19 4.69 23.66
C TYR A 67 2.26 5.95 24.52
N SER A 68 2.25 5.81 25.85
CA SER A 68 2.44 6.93 26.76
C SER A 68 3.91 7.15 27.09
N LYS A 69 4.25 8.42 27.34
CA LYS A 69 5.58 8.84 27.77
C LYS A 69 5.69 8.60 29.27
N VAL A 70 6.73 7.89 29.70
CA VAL A 70 6.97 7.67 31.13
C VAL A 70 7.33 8.98 31.79
N THR A 71 6.58 9.35 32.81
CA THR A 71 6.82 10.53 33.63
C THR A 71 7.38 10.15 34.99
N ARG A 72 7.91 11.14 35.70
CA ARG A 72 8.39 10.94 37.07
C ARG A 72 7.27 10.46 38.01
N ASN A 73 6.03 10.89 37.78
CA ASN A 73 4.89 10.51 38.60
C ASN A 73 4.51 9.04 38.44
N ASP A 74 4.81 8.43 37.29
CA ASP A 74 4.56 7.01 37.05
C ASP A 74 5.50 6.10 37.85
N LEU A 75 6.65 6.65 38.24
CA LEU A 75 7.70 5.94 38.98
C LEU A 75 7.67 6.25 40.48
N ILE A 76 7.04 7.33 40.94
CA ILE A 76 7.05 7.70 42.36
C ILE A 76 5.85 7.08 43.06
N ASP A 77 6.10 6.37 44.17
CA ASP A 77 5.05 6.00 45.10
C ASP A 77 4.58 7.26 45.86
N PRO A 78 3.30 7.67 45.74
CA PRO A 78 2.79 8.89 46.36
C PRO A 78 2.80 8.83 47.89
N ARG A 79 2.90 7.65 48.50
CA ARG A 79 2.94 7.49 49.96
C ARG A 79 4.32 7.72 50.53
N THR A 80 5.35 7.24 49.84
CA THR A 80 6.73 7.29 50.32
C THR A 80 7.55 8.39 49.67
N GLY A 81 7.10 8.93 48.54
CA GLY A 81 7.85 9.89 47.72
C GLY A 81 9.10 9.30 47.07
N LYS A 82 9.27 7.98 47.14
CA LYS A 82 10.43 7.25 46.60
C LYS A 82 10.04 6.47 45.36
N ILE A 83 11.03 6.20 44.51
CA ILE A 83 10.86 5.29 43.38
C ILE A 83 10.94 3.87 43.95
N PRO A 84 9.88 3.05 43.82
CA PRO A 84 9.95 1.66 44.22
C PRO A 84 10.96 0.93 43.34
N SER A 85 11.62 -0.07 43.90
CA SER A 85 12.68 -0.79 43.22
C SER A 85 12.64 -2.29 43.50
N ILE A 86 12.99 -3.08 42.48
CA ILE A 86 13.28 -4.51 42.63
C ILE A 86 14.71 -4.65 43.12
N LYS A 87 14.87 -5.31 44.26
CA LYS A 87 16.17 -5.53 44.90
C LYS A 87 16.78 -6.84 44.42
N ILE A 88 17.92 -6.77 43.76
CA ILE A 88 18.68 -7.93 43.30
C ILE A 88 19.93 -8.09 44.17
N PRO A 89 20.12 -9.23 44.86
CA PRO A 89 21.32 -9.46 45.65
C PRO A 89 22.56 -9.54 44.76
N LEU A 90 23.70 -9.00 45.24
CA LEU A 90 24.95 -9.00 44.46
C LEU A 90 25.42 -10.40 44.04
N SER A 91 25.15 -11.41 44.87
CA SER A 91 25.47 -12.81 44.56
C SER A 91 24.75 -13.34 43.31
N GLY A 92 23.58 -12.77 42.97
CA GLY A 92 22.80 -13.15 41.79
C GLY A 92 23.23 -12.46 40.49
N LEU A 93 24.20 -11.54 40.54
CA LEU A 93 24.61 -10.75 39.38
C LEU A 93 25.71 -11.42 38.55
N SER A 94 26.42 -12.39 39.12
CA SER A 94 27.47 -13.13 38.43
C SER A 94 26.90 -13.82 37.17
N GLY A 95 27.49 -13.54 36.02
CA GLY A 95 27.07 -14.05 34.72
C GLY A 95 26.00 -13.22 34.00
N MET A 96 25.38 -12.24 34.66
CA MET A 96 24.44 -11.32 33.99
C MET A 96 25.19 -10.36 33.06
N THR A 97 24.53 -9.97 31.96
CA THR A 97 25.08 -8.96 31.05
C THR A 97 24.85 -7.55 31.62
N ALA A 98 25.92 -6.81 31.82
CA ALA A 98 25.92 -5.38 32.11
C ALA A 98 26.04 -4.56 30.82
N THR A 99 25.31 -3.46 30.72
CA THR A 99 25.56 -2.40 29.74
C THR A 99 26.10 -1.18 30.45
N ILE A 100 27.21 -0.64 29.95
CA ILE A 100 28.04 0.32 30.65
C ILE A 100 28.24 1.54 29.76
N SER A 101 28.19 2.72 30.35
CA SER A 101 28.59 3.95 29.67
C SER A 101 30.10 4.13 29.76
N GLY A 102 30.79 4.03 28.63
CA GLY A 102 32.22 4.31 28.52
C GLY A 102 32.53 5.81 28.66
N PRO A 103 33.81 6.19 28.86
CA PRO A 103 34.21 7.59 29.02
C PRO A 103 33.92 8.48 27.79
N ALA A 104 33.77 7.88 26.60
CA ALA A 104 33.36 8.55 25.36
C ALA A 104 31.83 8.56 25.14
N GLY A 105 31.03 7.97 26.05
CA GLY A 105 29.59 7.83 25.92
C GLY A 105 29.12 6.54 25.24
N ASP A 106 30.04 5.72 24.71
CA ASP A 106 29.70 4.45 24.06
C ASP A 106 29.11 3.43 25.03
N LEU A 107 28.10 2.69 24.59
CA LEU A 107 27.46 1.63 25.39
C LEU A 107 28.12 0.28 25.11
N ILE A 108 28.86 -0.23 26.10
CA ILE A 108 29.57 -1.52 25.99
C ILE A 108 28.79 -2.59 26.76
N LYS A 109 28.53 -3.73 26.12
CA LYS A 109 27.86 -4.89 26.73
C LYS A 109 28.87 -5.94 27.16
N GLN A 110 28.93 -6.27 28.45
CA GLN A 110 29.82 -7.30 28.97
C GLN A 110 29.22 -8.09 30.13
N PRO A 111 29.56 -9.38 30.29
CA PRO A 111 29.12 -10.17 31.44
C PRO A 111 29.86 -9.77 32.73
N ILE A 112 29.12 -9.71 33.83
CA ILE A 112 29.64 -9.46 35.18
C ILE A 112 30.30 -10.73 35.70
N GLN A 113 31.54 -10.63 36.14
CA GLN A 113 32.27 -11.73 36.77
C GLN A 113 32.11 -11.73 38.30
N LYS A 114 32.16 -10.54 38.91
CA LYS A 114 32.04 -10.39 40.36
C LYS A 114 31.39 -9.04 40.69
N ALA A 115 30.63 -9.00 41.78
CA ALA A 115 30.05 -7.77 42.33
C ALA A 115 30.35 -7.72 43.82
N GLU A 116 30.91 -6.61 44.30
CA GLU A 116 31.30 -6.44 45.70
C GLU A 116 30.84 -5.08 46.23
N ASP A 117 30.44 -5.05 47.50
CA ASP A 117 30.13 -3.81 48.21
C ASP A 117 31.40 -3.28 48.88
N THR A 118 31.79 -2.06 48.54
CA THR A 118 33.00 -1.39 49.06
C THR A 118 32.59 -0.13 49.83
N LYS A 119 33.48 0.42 50.66
CA LYS A 119 33.25 1.70 51.36
C LYS A 119 32.89 2.87 50.42
N SER A 120 33.28 2.79 49.15
CA SER A 120 32.98 3.76 48.09
C SER A 120 31.71 3.45 47.30
N GLY A 121 30.96 2.40 47.65
CA GLY A 121 29.79 1.90 46.95
C GLY A 121 30.03 0.54 46.27
N ILE A 122 29.03 0.12 45.49
CA ILE A 122 29.06 -1.18 44.79
C ILE A 122 29.95 -1.08 43.55
N ILE A 123 30.90 -2.01 43.44
CA ILE A 123 31.80 -2.17 42.29
C ILE A 123 31.51 -3.49 41.56
N PHE A 124 31.63 -3.47 40.23
CA PHE A 124 31.48 -4.64 39.38
C PHE A 124 32.78 -4.91 38.65
N GLN A 125 33.25 -6.15 38.75
CA GLN A 125 34.35 -6.65 37.94
C GLN A 125 33.76 -7.40 36.75
N LEU A 126 34.08 -6.94 35.55
CA LEU A 126 33.68 -7.56 34.30
C LEU A 126 34.64 -8.69 33.92
N LYS A 127 34.23 -9.51 32.94
CA LYS A 127 35.05 -10.64 32.46
C LYS A 127 36.38 -10.21 31.81
N ASP A 128 36.48 -8.98 31.31
CA ASP A 128 37.73 -8.42 30.78
C ASP A 128 38.68 -7.88 31.87
N GLY A 129 38.27 -7.95 33.14
CA GLY A 129 39.02 -7.43 34.29
C GLY A 129 38.76 -5.96 34.60
N THR A 130 37.95 -5.25 33.80
CA THR A 130 37.57 -3.86 34.04
C THR A 130 36.69 -3.77 35.28
N VAL A 131 37.00 -2.79 36.14
CA VAL A 131 36.21 -2.47 37.33
C VAL A 131 35.39 -1.23 37.07
N ILE A 132 34.07 -1.33 37.26
CA ILE A 132 33.13 -0.23 37.07
C ILE A 132 32.34 0.03 38.35
N THR A 133 31.82 1.25 38.49
CA THR A 133 30.94 1.61 39.61
C THR A 133 29.47 1.52 39.21
N GLN A 134 28.58 1.51 40.20
CA GLN A 134 27.12 1.55 39.96
C GLN A 134 26.66 2.74 39.09
N GLN A 135 27.37 3.88 39.12
CA GLN A 135 27.00 5.06 38.33
C GLN A 135 27.25 4.88 36.83
N GLN A 136 28.24 4.06 36.47
CA GLN A 136 28.58 3.74 35.07
C GLN A 136 27.70 2.62 34.51
N LEU A 137 26.99 1.91 35.38
CA LEU A 137 26.09 0.82 35.03
C LEU A 137 24.74 1.36 34.59
N VAL A 138 24.43 1.18 33.31
CA VAL A 138 23.17 1.63 32.67
C VAL A 138 22.12 0.52 32.70
N LYS A 139 22.52 -0.73 32.41
CA LYS A 139 21.63 -1.89 32.40
C LYS A 139 22.25 -3.11 33.04
N VAL A 140 21.42 -3.95 33.66
CA VAL A 140 21.78 -5.28 34.19
C VAL A 140 20.74 -6.28 33.74
N GLY A 141 21.18 -7.38 33.12
CA GLY A 141 20.25 -8.39 32.59
C GLY A 141 19.27 -7.82 31.55
N GLY A 142 19.64 -6.71 30.90
CA GLY A 142 18.79 -5.97 29.96
C GLY A 142 17.84 -4.94 30.59
N ALA A 143 17.70 -4.92 31.92
CA ALA A 143 16.87 -3.95 32.64
C ALA A 143 17.66 -2.69 33.04
N PHE A 144 17.03 -1.52 32.98
CA PHE A 144 17.62 -0.25 33.37
C PHE A 144 17.82 -0.15 34.89
N THR A 145 18.95 0.43 35.30
CA THR A 145 19.30 0.66 36.70
C THR A 145 18.95 2.07 37.17
N GLN A 146 18.90 3.05 36.26
CA GLN A 146 18.66 4.46 36.58
C GLN A 146 17.32 4.93 36.04
N ALA A 147 16.60 5.73 36.84
CA ALA A 147 15.32 6.30 36.44
C ALA A 147 15.45 7.36 35.33
N THR A 148 16.61 8.01 35.22
CA THR A 148 16.90 9.01 34.18
C THR A 148 16.83 8.44 32.77
N ASP A 149 17.22 7.17 32.60
CA ASP A 149 17.23 6.48 31.31
C ASP A 149 15.83 5.97 30.91
N ILE A 150 14.87 6.03 31.84
CA ILE A 150 13.49 5.61 31.67
C ILE A 150 12.57 6.81 31.44
N ILE A 151 12.75 7.88 32.22
CA ILE A 151 11.88 9.05 32.18
C ILE A 151 11.98 9.71 30.82
N GLY A 152 10.81 9.93 30.21
CA GLY A 152 10.68 10.56 28.91
C GLY A 152 10.67 9.61 27.72
N ARG A 153 10.89 8.31 27.93
CA ARG A 153 10.71 7.29 26.89
C ARG A 153 9.25 6.89 26.73
N VAL A 154 8.90 6.40 25.53
CA VAL A 154 7.53 5.98 25.20
C VAL A 154 7.42 4.47 25.26
N VAL A 155 6.46 3.95 26.03
CA VAL A 155 6.26 2.49 26.15
C VAL A 155 5.56 1.90 24.93
N LYS A 156 6.01 0.72 24.48
CA LYS A 156 5.44 -0.04 23.35
C LYS A 156 4.13 -0.72 23.69
N SER A 157 3.97 -1.10 24.94
CA SER A 157 2.80 -1.82 25.42
C SER A 157 2.42 -1.38 26.82
N ASP A 158 1.19 -1.73 27.22
CA ASP A 158 0.75 -1.58 28.61
C ASP A 158 1.78 -2.23 29.54
N LYS A 159 2.22 -1.47 30.54
CA LYS A 159 3.15 -1.95 31.55
C LYS A 159 2.46 -1.99 32.90
N SER A 160 2.19 -3.20 33.38
CA SER A 160 1.63 -3.44 34.72
C SER A 160 2.54 -2.88 35.81
N SER A 161 1.97 -2.48 36.95
CA SER A 161 2.73 -1.99 38.10
C SER A 161 3.68 -3.06 38.66
N GLY A 162 4.80 -2.62 39.22
CA GLY A 162 5.76 -3.49 39.90
C GLY A 162 6.79 -4.19 39.01
N PHE A 163 6.88 -3.83 37.73
CA PHE A 163 7.87 -4.42 36.82
C PHE A 163 9.01 -3.46 36.49
N ALA A 164 10.24 -3.97 36.43
CA ALA A 164 11.40 -3.23 35.96
C ALA A 164 11.32 -2.96 34.45
N PHE A 165 12.03 -1.94 33.97
CA PHE A 165 12.03 -1.53 32.58
C PHE A 165 13.22 -2.12 31.82
N ALA A 166 12.98 -2.59 30.60
CA ALA A 166 14.01 -3.05 29.67
C ALA A 166 13.89 -2.33 28.32
N GLU A 167 14.94 -2.39 27.50
CA GLU A 167 14.98 -1.70 26.20
C GLU A 167 13.82 -2.08 25.28
N ASN A 168 13.43 -3.37 25.28
CA ASN A 168 12.33 -3.88 24.47
C ASN A 168 10.95 -3.31 24.86
N ASN A 169 10.82 -2.71 26.05
CA ASN A 169 9.58 -2.09 26.49
C ASN A 169 9.32 -0.72 25.84
N PHE A 170 10.31 -0.13 25.18
CA PHE A 170 10.24 1.24 24.68
C PHE A 170 10.40 1.33 23.17
N PHE A 171 9.81 2.39 22.60
CA PHE A 171 10.21 2.89 21.28
C PHE A 171 11.57 3.58 21.35
N GLU A 172 12.18 3.81 20.20
CA GLU A 172 13.46 4.52 20.09
C GLU A 172 13.43 5.87 20.83
N GLU A 173 14.60 6.33 21.26
CA GLU A 173 14.68 7.62 21.94
C GLU A 173 14.26 8.75 21.00
N GLY A 174 13.47 9.70 21.52
CA GLY A 174 12.91 10.80 20.74
C GLY A 174 11.58 10.51 20.04
N THR A 175 11.06 9.28 20.08
CA THR A 175 9.71 8.98 19.56
C THR A 175 8.65 9.82 20.30
N PRO A 176 7.75 10.51 19.59
CA PRO A 176 6.66 11.27 20.23
C PRO A 176 5.65 10.33 20.89
N ALA A 177 4.96 10.80 21.93
CA ALA A 177 3.91 10.02 22.58
C ALA A 177 2.65 9.93 21.70
N GLY A 178 1.86 8.87 21.91
CA GLY A 178 0.58 8.63 21.24
C GLY A 178 0.69 7.81 19.94
N LEU A 179 -0.46 7.65 19.27
CA LEU A 179 -0.59 6.83 18.06
C LEU A 179 0.34 7.26 16.93
N ALA A 180 0.64 8.56 16.83
CA ALA A 180 1.56 9.09 15.81
C ALA A 180 2.99 8.54 15.97
N GLY A 181 3.49 8.43 17.20
CA GLY A 181 4.80 7.83 17.46
C GLY A 181 4.80 6.30 17.40
N ALA A 182 3.64 5.68 17.64
CA ALA A 182 3.45 4.24 17.50
C ALA A 182 3.35 3.78 16.04
N THR A 183 3.01 4.68 15.12
CA THR A 183 2.82 4.37 13.71
C THR A 183 4.19 4.14 13.05
N PRO A 184 4.43 2.96 12.45
CA PRO A 184 5.67 2.70 11.72
C PRO A 184 5.90 3.68 10.57
N PRO A 185 7.17 3.94 10.19
CA PRO A 185 7.47 4.81 9.06
C PRO A 185 6.84 4.28 7.76
N GLY A 186 6.27 5.17 6.95
CA GLY A 186 5.58 4.81 5.69
C GLY A 186 4.14 4.31 5.87
N MET A 187 3.68 4.10 7.11
CA MET A 187 2.30 3.74 7.43
C MET A 187 1.50 4.94 7.96
N ARG A 188 0.17 4.80 7.96
CA ARG A 188 -0.79 5.75 8.52
C ARG A 188 -1.69 5.02 9.51
N ALA A 189 -1.84 5.58 10.70
CA ALA A 189 -2.83 5.12 11.67
C ALA A 189 -4.25 5.45 11.17
N MET A 190 -5.12 4.45 11.16
CA MET A 190 -6.52 4.57 10.79
C MET A 190 -7.39 3.93 11.87
N THR A 191 -8.37 4.68 12.36
CA THR A 191 -9.36 4.18 13.31
C THR A 191 -10.55 3.61 12.54
N LEU A 192 -10.86 2.34 12.79
CA LEU A 192 -11.93 1.60 12.13
C LEU A 192 -12.94 1.09 13.15
N GLN A 193 -14.20 0.98 12.74
CA GLN A 193 -15.23 0.34 13.56
C GLN A 193 -15.05 -1.18 13.50
N ALA A 194 -15.15 -1.84 14.65
CA ALA A 194 -14.90 -3.28 14.74
C ALA A 194 -15.99 -4.12 14.04
N ASP A 195 -17.21 -3.59 13.92
CA ASP A 195 -18.35 -4.24 13.25
C ASP A 195 -18.12 -4.46 11.74
N GLN A 196 -17.30 -3.62 11.10
CA GLN A 196 -16.93 -3.71 9.69
C GLN A 196 -15.79 -4.70 9.43
N LEU A 197 -15.09 -5.12 10.50
CA LEU A 197 -13.91 -5.99 10.43
C LEU A 197 -14.20 -7.38 11.01
N ALA A 198 -14.38 -8.36 10.13
CA ALA A 198 -14.58 -9.73 10.56
C ALA A 198 -13.27 -10.33 11.12
N GLY A 199 -13.32 -10.82 12.37
CA GLY A 199 -12.21 -11.51 13.03
C GLY A 199 -11.32 -10.63 13.91
N VAL A 200 -11.60 -9.32 14.03
CA VAL A 200 -10.72 -8.36 14.71
C VAL A 200 -10.62 -8.53 16.23
N HIS A 201 -11.63 -9.10 16.88
CA HIS A 201 -11.69 -9.21 18.36
C HIS A 201 -10.63 -10.12 18.99
N ARG A 202 -9.94 -10.96 18.20
CA ARG A 202 -8.96 -11.93 18.71
C ARG A 202 -7.51 -11.52 18.46
N ILE A 203 -7.30 -10.30 17.96
CA ILE A 203 -6.00 -9.83 17.47
C ILE A 203 -5.34 -8.98 18.55
N SER A 204 -4.09 -9.31 18.86
CA SER A 204 -3.31 -8.57 19.86
C SER A 204 -2.65 -7.36 19.24
N MET A 205 -2.35 -6.38 20.10
CA MET A 205 -1.51 -5.25 19.73
C MET A 205 -0.14 -5.72 19.21
N GLY A 206 0.35 -5.09 18.14
CA GLY A 206 1.61 -5.40 17.48
C GLY A 206 1.53 -6.56 16.48
N GLU A 207 0.40 -7.26 16.35
CA GLU A 207 0.24 -8.30 15.34
C GLU A 207 0.18 -7.69 13.92
N GLN A 208 0.78 -8.39 12.96
CA GLN A 208 0.72 -8.07 11.55
C GLN A 208 -0.45 -8.80 10.90
N ILE A 209 -1.25 -8.07 10.14
CA ILE A 209 -2.49 -8.54 9.52
C ILE A 209 -2.59 -8.09 8.07
N ASP A 210 -3.33 -8.85 7.27
CA ASP A 210 -3.79 -8.46 5.95
C ASP A 210 -5.31 -8.23 5.98
N LEU A 211 -5.78 -7.29 5.18
CA LEU A 211 -7.19 -6.94 5.07
C LEU A 211 -7.73 -7.37 3.71
N VAL A 212 -8.77 -8.21 3.70
CA VAL A 212 -9.43 -8.69 2.48
C VAL A 212 -10.90 -8.28 2.49
N ALA A 213 -11.30 -7.43 1.55
CA ALA A 213 -12.68 -6.98 1.41
C ALA A 213 -13.50 -7.90 0.51
N ASN A 214 -14.72 -8.25 0.94
CA ASN A 214 -15.70 -8.96 0.10
C ASN A 214 -16.60 -7.95 -0.59
N ILE A 215 -16.32 -7.67 -1.86
CA ILE A 215 -16.98 -6.61 -2.62
C ILE A 215 -18.11 -7.23 -3.47
N PRO A 216 -19.36 -6.74 -3.37
CA PRO A 216 -20.44 -7.18 -4.25
C PRO A 216 -20.10 -6.92 -5.72
N LEU A 217 -20.38 -7.87 -6.63
CA LEU A 217 -20.00 -7.76 -8.04
C LEU A 217 -20.54 -6.47 -8.71
N GLN A 218 -21.75 -6.03 -8.35
CA GLN A 218 -22.37 -4.80 -8.83
C GLN A 218 -21.59 -3.51 -8.45
N LYS A 219 -20.81 -3.56 -7.37
CA LYS A 219 -20.03 -2.43 -6.84
C LYS A 219 -18.54 -2.54 -7.19
N LEU A 220 -18.09 -3.66 -7.74
CA LEU A 220 -16.69 -3.91 -8.09
C LEU A 220 -16.11 -2.86 -9.05
N ASN A 221 -16.86 -2.52 -10.11
CA ASN A 221 -16.46 -1.49 -11.07
C ASN A 221 -16.30 -0.09 -10.44
N ARG A 222 -17.00 0.19 -9.34
CA ARG A 222 -16.85 1.45 -8.59
C ARG A 222 -15.59 1.42 -7.71
N PHE A 223 -15.33 0.28 -7.08
CA PHE A 223 -14.13 0.06 -6.28
C PHE A 223 -12.82 0.14 -7.11
N GLU A 224 -12.79 -0.48 -8.29
CA GLU A 224 -11.60 -0.48 -9.14
C GLU A 224 -11.27 0.93 -9.65
N ARG A 225 -12.30 1.74 -9.94
CA ARG A 225 -12.14 3.16 -10.29
C ARG A 225 -11.58 3.99 -9.14
N SER A 226 -12.03 3.78 -7.90
CA SER A 226 -11.59 4.56 -6.74
C SER A 226 -10.18 4.21 -6.28
N THR A 227 -9.74 2.97 -6.51
CA THR A 227 -8.37 2.49 -6.21
C THR A 227 -7.35 2.80 -7.32
N GLY A 228 -7.76 3.50 -8.38
CA GLY A 228 -6.87 3.86 -9.49
C GLY A 228 -6.53 2.69 -10.41
N SER A 229 -7.19 1.54 -10.25
CA SER A 229 -7.15 0.42 -11.19
C SER A 229 -8.10 0.72 -12.35
N ARG A 230 -7.59 1.43 -13.37
CA ARG A 230 -8.33 1.69 -14.62
C ARG A 230 -8.28 0.47 -15.54
N LEU A 231 -8.76 -0.67 -15.05
CA LEU A 231 -9.11 -1.77 -15.92
C LEU A 231 -10.51 -1.46 -16.51
N PRO A 232 -10.68 -1.33 -17.84
CA PRO A 232 -11.99 -1.47 -18.45
C PRO A 232 -12.47 -2.89 -18.12
N GLY A 233 -13.51 -2.97 -17.28
CA GLY A 233 -14.05 -4.22 -16.79
C GLY A 233 -14.40 -5.14 -17.96
N ALA A 234 -13.85 -6.36 -17.93
CA ALA A 234 -14.48 -7.48 -18.60
C ALA A 234 -15.89 -7.59 -17.99
N GLU A 235 -16.88 -7.14 -18.75
CA GLU A 235 -18.27 -7.49 -18.54
C GLU A 235 -18.34 -9.01 -18.64
N LEU A 236 -18.33 -9.69 -17.50
CA LEU A 236 -18.85 -11.04 -17.40
C LEU A 236 -20.30 -10.92 -17.90
N VAL A 237 -20.53 -11.38 -19.14
CA VAL A 237 -21.84 -11.44 -19.77
C VAL A 237 -22.77 -12.17 -18.82
N MET A 238 -23.62 -11.43 -18.10
CA MET A 238 -24.67 -12.00 -17.27
C MET A 238 -25.92 -12.17 -18.11
N ASP A 239 -26.42 -13.40 -18.14
CA ASP A 239 -27.73 -13.75 -18.64
C ASP A 239 -28.82 -13.00 -17.84
N PRO A 240 -29.71 -12.22 -18.48
CA PRO A 240 -30.69 -11.38 -17.79
C PRO A 240 -31.85 -12.15 -17.14
N THR A 241 -31.77 -13.48 -17.06
CA THR A 241 -32.84 -14.36 -16.56
C THR A 241 -32.72 -14.71 -15.06
N SER A 242 -31.68 -14.24 -14.36
CA SER A 242 -31.39 -14.63 -12.96
C SER A 242 -31.44 -13.47 -11.95
N ALA A 243 -32.35 -12.51 -12.14
CA ALA A 243 -32.54 -11.33 -11.28
C ALA A 243 -33.06 -11.60 -9.84
N ARG A 244 -33.01 -12.84 -9.33
CA ARG A 244 -33.56 -13.20 -8.01
C ARG A 244 -32.53 -13.70 -6.98
N SER A 245 -31.24 -13.79 -7.34
CA SER A 245 -30.15 -14.20 -6.43
C SER A 245 -29.01 -13.15 -6.28
N GLU A 246 -29.18 -11.96 -6.86
CA GLU A 246 -28.10 -11.02 -7.19
C GLU A 246 -27.38 -10.35 -6.00
N ASN A 247 -27.91 -10.41 -4.78
CA ASN A 247 -27.25 -9.81 -3.60
C ASN A 247 -26.22 -10.73 -2.92
N LYS A 248 -25.98 -11.94 -3.44
CA LYS A 248 -25.14 -12.94 -2.74
C LYS A 248 -23.76 -13.16 -3.33
N GLU A 249 -23.51 -12.72 -4.55
CA GLU A 249 -22.20 -12.92 -5.19
C GLU A 249 -21.25 -11.77 -4.85
N THR A 250 -20.21 -12.12 -4.11
CA THR A 250 -19.14 -11.20 -3.69
C THR A 250 -17.81 -11.74 -4.20
N THR A 251 -16.88 -10.84 -4.51
CA THR A 251 -15.50 -11.19 -4.86
C THR A 251 -14.56 -10.68 -3.78
N ALA A 252 -13.59 -11.50 -3.39
CA ALA A 252 -12.59 -11.14 -2.39
C ALA A 252 -11.47 -10.30 -3.05
N ARG A 253 -11.15 -9.15 -2.48
CA ARG A 253 -10.05 -8.28 -2.90
C ARG A 253 -9.16 -7.95 -1.71
N LEU A 254 -7.85 -8.12 -1.86
CA LEU A 254 -6.88 -7.65 -0.88
C LEU A 254 -6.86 -6.11 -0.90
N VAL A 255 -7.06 -5.47 0.25
CA VAL A 255 -7.18 -4.00 0.36
C VAL A 255 -6.09 -3.36 1.19
N ALA A 256 -5.44 -4.11 2.10
CA ALA A 256 -4.22 -3.66 2.74
C ALA A 256 -3.34 -4.84 3.12
N ARG A 257 -2.03 -4.63 3.03
CA ARG A 257 -0.99 -5.62 3.40
C ARG A 257 -0.22 -5.17 4.62
N GLN A 258 0.22 -6.16 5.41
CA GLN A 258 1.14 -5.95 6.54
C GLN A 258 0.70 -4.81 7.48
N ALA A 259 -0.61 -4.64 7.63
CA ALA A 259 -1.13 -3.67 8.57
C ALA A 259 -0.77 -4.12 9.98
N VAL A 260 -0.41 -3.18 10.84
CA VAL A 260 -0.01 -3.46 12.23
C VAL A 260 -1.13 -3.01 13.15
N VAL A 261 -1.54 -3.87 14.07
CA VAL A 261 -2.53 -3.48 15.08
C VAL A 261 -1.87 -2.56 16.10
N LEU A 262 -2.22 -1.27 16.07
CA LEU A 262 -1.74 -0.30 17.05
C LEU A 262 -2.57 -0.40 18.33
N THR A 263 -3.89 -0.43 18.22
CA THR A 263 -4.76 -0.54 19.39
C THR A 263 -5.76 -1.66 19.12
N PRO A 264 -5.87 -2.66 20.01
CA PRO A 264 -6.88 -3.71 19.88
C PRO A 264 -8.28 -3.12 20.09
N VAL A 265 -9.32 -3.93 19.91
CA VAL A 265 -10.71 -3.46 20.01
C VAL A 265 -10.97 -2.83 21.39
N LEU A 266 -11.31 -1.54 21.40
CA LEU A 266 -11.73 -0.79 22.58
C LEU A 266 -13.18 -0.34 22.42
N GLN A 267 -13.94 -0.41 23.50
CA GLN A 267 -15.31 0.13 23.55
C GLN A 267 -15.26 1.59 23.98
N ARG A 268 -15.83 2.48 23.17
CA ARG A 268 -16.12 3.87 23.56
C ARG A 268 -17.63 4.10 23.60
N VAL A 269 -18.08 4.95 24.50
CA VAL A 269 -19.50 5.34 24.56
C VAL A 269 -19.69 6.59 23.70
N SER A 270 -20.49 6.49 22.65
CA SER A 270 -20.93 7.63 21.84
C SER A 270 -22.35 8.03 22.24
N THR A 271 -22.60 9.33 22.33
CA THR A 271 -23.94 9.86 22.59
C THR A 271 -24.64 10.20 21.29
N GLU A 272 -25.58 9.37 20.86
CA GLU A 272 -26.44 9.67 19.72
C GLU A 272 -27.69 10.41 20.18
N THR A 273 -28.11 11.40 19.41
CA THR A 273 -29.34 12.12 19.69
C THR A 273 -30.46 11.60 18.81
N SER A 274 -31.43 10.91 19.38
CA SER A 274 -32.67 10.57 18.69
C SER A 274 -33.73 11.65 18.98
N ALA A 275 -34.36 12.17 17.93
CA ALA A 275 -35.50 13.06 18.04
C ALA A 275 -36.74 12.32 17.56
N SER A 276 -37.70 12.08 18.48
CA SER A 276 -39.00 11.53 18.13
C SER A 276 -40.07 12.60 18.28
N LEU A 277 -40.95 12.70 17.27
CA LEU A 277 -42.09 13.64 17.23
C LEU A 277 -43.04 13.50 18.44
N SER A 278 -43.08 12.33 19.09
CA SER A 278 -43.94 12.06 20.25
C SER A 278 -43.21 12.01 21.60
N GLN A 279 -41.88 11.92 21.63
CA GLN A 279 -41.11 11.69 22.87
C GLN A 279 -39.98 12.70 23.12
N GLY A 280 -39.82 13.72 22.27
CA GLY A 280 -38.76 14.72 22.43
C GLY A 280 -37.37 14.18 22.09
N LYS A 281 -36.35 14.99 22.39
CA LYS A 281 -34.93 14.71 22.11
C LYS A 281 -34.35 13.82 23.22
N LYS A 282 -34.10 12.54 22.94
CA LYS A 282 -33.45 11.60 23.88
C LYS A 282 -32.00 11.35 23.46
N LEU A 283 -31.07 11.55 24.39
CA LEU A 283 -29.67 11.14 24.24
C LEU A 283 -29.58 9.65 24.56
N LEU A 284 -29.23 8.84 23.56
CA LEU A 284 -28.98 7.42 23.72
C LEU A 284 -27.46 7.20 23.76
N SER A 285 -26.96 6.54 24.80
CA SER A 285 -25.56 6.11 24.86
C SER A 285 -25.42 4.80 24.07
N VAL A 286 -24.78 4.87 22.90
CA VAL A 286 -24.50 3.70 22.07
C VAL A 286 -23.01 3.33 22.23
N PRO A 287 -22.69 2.10 22.67
CA PRO A 287 -21.31 1.63 22.67
C PRO A 287 -20.84 1.41 21.23
N VAL A 288 -19.73 2.05 20.87
CA VAL A 288 -19.05 1.89 19.58
C VAL A 288 -17.71 1.22 19.83
N GLU A 289 -17.46 0.11 19.15
CA GLU A 289 -16.21 -0.63 19.25
C GLU A 289 -15.27 -0.18 18.14
N GLU A 290 -14.04 0.19 18.50
CA GLU A 290 -13.05 0.71 17.55
C GLU A 290 -11.71 0.01 17.70
N VAL A 291 -11.01 -0.11 16.58
CA VAL A 291 -9.65 -0.64 16.48
C VAL A 291 -8.80 0.35 15.70
N VAL A 292 -7.53 0.48 16.08
CA VAL A 292 -6.59 1.36 15.38
C VAL A 292 -5.55 0.51 14.67
N LEU A 293 -5.48 0.64 13.36
CA LEU A 293 -4.55 -0.09 12.50
C LEU A 293 -3.56 0.89 11.85
N ALA A 294 -2.28 0.54 11.84
CA ALA A 294 -1.30 1.16 10.96
C ALA A 294 -1.36 0.47 9.60
N VAL A 295 -1.76 1.19 8.57
CA VAL A 295 -1.90 0.71 7.18
C VAL A 295 -0.88 1.42 6.30
N ALA A 296 -0.29 0.74 5.32
CA ALA A 296 0.61 1.38 4.35
C ALA A 296 -0.06 2.60 3.68
N ALA A 297 0.68 3.71 3.49
CA ALA A 297 0.09 4.96 3.01
C ALA A 297 -0.61 4.84 1.64
N GLU A 298 -0.15 3.93 0.79
CA GLU A 298 -0.72 3.60 -0.52
C GLU A 298 -2.02 2.80 -0.45
N ASP A 299 -2.16 1.93 0.56
CA ASP A 299 -3.32 1.06 0.74
C ASP A 299 -4.52 1.77 1.39
N VAL A 300 -4.30 2.91 2.05
CA VAL A 300 -5.37 3.66 2.76
C VAL A 300 -6.58 3.92 1.86
N ALA A 301 -6.35 4.32 0.61
CA ALA A 301 -7.44 4.61 -0.33
C ALA A 301 -8.30 3.36 -0.64
N ALA A 302 -7.68 2.19 -0.74
CA ALA A 302 -8.37 0.94 -0.99
C ALA A 302 -9.19 0.48 0.22
N VAL A 303 -8.65 0.62 1.43
CA VAL A 303 -9.41 0.29 2.64
C VAL A 303 -10.61 1.23 2.81
N THR A 304 -10.40 2.54 2.67
CA THR A 304 -11.51 3.52 2.76
C THR A 304 -12.59 3.24 1.70
N ALA A 305 -12.20 2.99 0.45
CA ALA A 305 -13.15 2.69 -0.62
C ALA A 305 -13.96 1.41 -0.34
N ALA A 306 -13.33 0.36 0.21
CA ALA A 306 -14.04 -0.86 0.56
C ALA A 306 -15.10 -0.61 1.65
N LEU A 307 -14.75 0.15 2.68
CA LEU A 307 -15.65 0.48 3.79
C LEU A 307 -16.80 1.38 3.34
N GLU A 308 -16.56 2.37 2.49
CA GLU A 308 -17.61 3.23 1.91
C GLU A 308 -18.64 2.44 1.07
N LEU A 309 -18.19 1.36 0.43
CA LEU A 309 -19.08 0.48 -0.33
C LEU A 309 -19.91 -0.46 0.56
N GLY A 310 -19.67 -0.45 1.88
CA GLY A 310 -20.27 -1.34 2.86
C GLY A 310 -19.81 -2.79 2.68
N ALA A 311 -18.60 -3.01 2.17
CA ALA A 311 -18.03 -4.34 2.06
C ALA A 311 -17.59 -4.83 3.46
N THR A 312 -17.80 -6.12 3.74
CA THR A 312 -17.22 -6.74 4.93
C THR A 312 -15.74 -6.98 4.69
N VAL A 313 -14.88 -6.53 5.61
CA VAL A 313 -13.43 -6.72 5.51
C VAL A 313 -13.01 -7.83 6.47
N ASN A 314 -12.50 -8.93 5.92
CA ASN A 314 -11.93 -10.02 6.68
C ASN A 314 -10.50 -9.69 7.09
N VAL A 315 -10.19 -9.90 8.36
CA VAL A 315 -8.83 -9.73 8.89
C VAL A 315 -8.11 -11.08 8.91
N LEU A 316 -6.96 -11.15 8.25
CA LEU A 316 -6.11 -12.33 8.17
C LEU A 316 -4.83 -12.09 8.96
N VAL A 317 -4.57 -12.89 9.99
CA VAL A 317 -3.36 -12.76 10.82
C VAL A 317 -2.18 -13.44 10.14
N ARG A 318 -1.05 -12.73 10.00
CA ARG A 318 0.21 -13.30 9.48
C ARG A 318 0.97 -14.03 10.59
N SER A 319 1.74 -15.06 10.21
CA SER A 319 2.63 -15.73 11.15
C SER A 319 3.76 -14.78 11.58
N GLY A 320 3.89 -14.54 12.90
CA GLY A 320 4.96 -13.72 13.48
C GLY A 320 6.37 -14.34 13.44
N ARG A 321 6.60 -15.41 12.67
CA ARG A 321 7.95 -15.92 12.40
C ARG A 321 8.61 -15.07 11.32
N LEU A 322 9.00 -13.85 11.69
CA LEU A 322 9.92 -13.04 10.90
C LEU A 322 11.34 -13.56 11.19
N THR A 323 11.85 -14.49 10.37
CA THR A 323 13.28 -14.51 10.13
C THR A 323 13.59 -13.31 9.27
N SER A 324 14.49 -12.45 9.74
CA SER A 324 14.90 -11.17 9.16
C SER A 324 15.49 -11.25 7.75
N ASP A 325 15.46 -12.42 7.10
CA ASP A 325 16.03 -12.71 5.79
C ASP A 325 15.05 -13.59 5.00
N GLU A 326 13.86 -13.09 4.67
CA GLU A 326 13.14 -13.63 3.49
C GLU A 326 13.92 -13.17 2.25
N THR A 327 15.06 -13.83 2.05
CA THR A 327 15.72 -13.92 0.76
C THR A 327 14.67 -14.47 -0.18
N ALA A 328 14.35 -13.74 -1.26
CA ALA A 328 13.52 -14.24 -2.35
C ALA A 328 13.91 -15.71 -2.64
N PRO A 329 12.95 -16.62 -2.90
CA PRO A 329 13.22 -18.05 -3.03
C PRO A 329 14.47 -18.25 -3.89
N THR A 330 15.55 -18.77 -3.27
CA THR A 330 16.87 -18.84 -3.91
C THR A 330 16.73 -19.65 -5.18
N VAL A 331 16.88 -18.97 -6.32
CA VAL A 331 16.76 -19.59 -7.64
C VAL A 331 17.86 -20.65 -7.74
N PRO A 332 17.53 -21.91 -8.08
CA PRO A 332 18.54 -22.95 -8.25
C PRO A 332 19.60 -22.53 -9.26
N ASP A 333 20.87 -22.85 -9.00
CA ASP A 333 22.00 -22.50 -9.88
C ASP A 333 21.73 -22.93 -11.34
N GLY A 334 21.86 -21.98 -12.27
CA GLY A 334 21.61 -22.18 -13.71
C GLY A 334 20.17 -21.94 -14.19
N MET A 335 19.24 -21.65 -13.28
CA MET A 335 17.89 -21.19 -13.60
C MET A 335 17.80 -19.66 -13.46
N ALA A 336 16.92 -19.05 -14.25
CA ALA A 336 16.52 -17.66 -14.16
C ALA A 336 15.04 -17.61 -13.76
N ALA A 337 14.72 -16.76 -12.77
CA ALA A 337 13.35 -16.46 -12.40
C ALA A 337 12.79 -15.41 -13.37
N VAL A 338 11.86 -15.81 -14.22
CA VAL A 338 11.21 -14.92 -15.19
C VAL A 338 9.85 -14.49 -14.64
N PRO A 339 9.59 -13.19 -14.45
CA PRO A 339 8.29 -12.69 -14.00
C PRO A 339 7.21 -12.94 -15.05
N ILE A 340 6.06 -13.44 -14.62
CA ILE A 340 4.89 -13.68 -15.48
C ILE A 340 3.67 -12.86 -14.98
N PRO A 341 2.87 -12.27 -15.88
CA PRO A 341 1.70 -11.51 -15.46
C PRO A 341 0.69 -12.40 -14.75
N GLY A 342 0.18 -11.93 -13.60
CA GLY A 342 -0.91 -12.58 -12.88
C GLY A 342 -2.28 -12.35 -13.54
N GLN A 343 -2.36 -11.35 -14.41
CA GLN A 343 -3.53 -10.93 -15.17
C GLN A 343 -3.13 -10.48 -16.58
N THR A 344 -4.08 -10.39 -17.50
CA THR A 344 -3.86 -9.85 -18.85
C THR A 344 -3.41 -8.39 -18.76
N LEU A 345 -2.29 -8.06 -19.42
CA LEU A 345 -1.82 -6.68 -19.52
C LEU A 345 -2.42 -6.04 -20.75
N LEU A 346 -3.09 -4.91 -20.56
CA LEU A 346 -3.81 -4.22 -21.63
C LEU A 346 -2.87 -3.35 -22.46
N ALA A 347 -3.12 -3.30 -23.77
CA ALA A 347 -2.38 -2.46 -24.70
C ALA A 347 -2.37 -0.99 -24.25
N TYR A 348 -1.22 -0.34 -24.40
CA TYR A 348 -1.01 1.09 -24.13
C TYR A 348 -1.22 1.54 -22.67
N GLN A 349 -1.35 0.60 -21.73
CA GLN A 349 -1.40 0.88 -20.30
C GLN A 349 -0.03 0.74 -19.63
N THR A 350 0.20 1.48 -18.56
CA THR A 350 1.44 1.36 -17.78
C THR A 350 1.44 0.08 -16.94
N ILE A 351 2.46 -0.75 -17.12
CA ILE A 351 2.70 -1.95 -16.33
C ILE A 351 3.05 -1.56 -14.89
N ARG A 352 2.40 -2.20 -13.92
CA ARG A 352 2.62 -1.99 -12.49
C ARG A 352 3.09 -3.27 -11.81
N THR A 353 3.76 -3.15 -10.67
CA THR A 353 4.20 -4.29 -9.85
C THR A 353 3.05 -5.25 -9.54
N VAL A 354 1.90 -4.71 -9.15
CA VAL A 354 0.67 -5.46 -8.85
C VAL A 354 0.14 -6.30 -10.02
N SER A 355 0.58 -6.04 -11.26
CA SER A 355 0.14 -6.81 -12.43
C SER A 355 0.81 -8.18 -12.54
N PHE A 356 1.92 -8.40 -11.83
CA PHE A 356 2.62 -9.68 -11.74
C PHE A 356 2.33 -10.44 -10.44
N GLU A 357 1.58 -9.84 -9.53
CA GLU A 357 1.27 -10.45 -8.23
C GLU A 357 0.15 -11.49 -8.37
N ASP A 358 0.31 -12.62 -7.68
CA ASP A 358 -0.79 -13.57 -7.51
C ASP A 358 -1.85 -12.96 -6.56
N PRO A 359 -3.13 -12.86 -6.94
CA PRO A 359 -4.15 -12.31 -6.05
C PRO A 359 -4.35 -13.10 -4.75
N ALA A 360 -3.96 -14.38 -4.71
CA ALA A 360 -4.09 -15.23 -3.53
C ALA A 360 -2.88 -15.17 -2.58
N THR A 361 -1.67 -14.97 -3.10
CA THR A 361 -0.42 -15.02 -2.30
C THR A 361 0.35 -13.71 -2.26
N ALA A 362 0.00 -12.77 -3.15
CA ALA A 362 0.60 -11.45 -3.31
C ALA A 362 2.14 -11.47 -3.50
N TYR A 363 2.66 -12.61 -3.95
CA TYR A 363 4.02 -12.76 -4.47
C TYR A 363 4.01 -12.52 -5.97
N VAL A 364 5.10 -11.91 -6.46
CA VAL A 364 5.37 -11.81 -7.89
C VAL A 364 5.45 -13.22 -8.45
N ARG A 365 4.54 -13.56 -9.35
CA ARG A 365 4.57 -14.85 -10.04
C ARG A 365 5.80 -14.89 -10.91
N THR A 366 6.66 -15.85 -10.62
CA THR A 366 7.86 -16.12 -11.41
C THR A 366 7.83 -17.58 -11.85
N ILE A 367 8.36 -17.84 -13.03
CA ILE A 367 8.66 -19.18 -13.50
C ILE A 367 10.17 -19.37 -13.50
N ASN A 368 10.64 -20.51 -12.99
CA ASN A 368 12.05 -20.85 -13.04
C ASN A 368 12.33 -21.55 -14.37
N VAL A 369 13.11 -20.91 -15.23
CA VAL A 369 13.47 -21.43 -16.56
C VAL A 369 15.00 -21.46 -16.70
N PRO A 370 15.59 -22.38 -17.47
CA PRO A 370 17.03 -22.36 -17.71
C PRO A 370 17.47 -21.01 -18.28
N ALA A 371 18.55 -20.42 -17.76
CA ALA A 371 18.99 -19.07 -18.16
C ALA A 371 19.21 -18.95 -19.69
N LYS A 372 19.76 -20.00 -20.31
CA LYS A 372 19.94 -20.08 -21.77
C LYS A 372 18.63 -19.98 -22.56
N THR A 373 17.54 -20.54 -22.02
CA THR A 373 16.21 -20.51 -22.66
C THR A 373 15.62 -19.11 -22.59
N ALA A 374 15.80 -18.42 -21.46
CA ALA A 374 15.35 -17.04 -21.28
C ALA A 374 16.09 -16.09 -22.24
N GLU A 375 17.42 -16.25 -22.37
CA GLU A 375 18.25 -15.46 -23.29
C GLU A 375 17.89 -15.73 -24.76
N THR A 376 17.75 -17.00 -25.17
CA THR A 376 17.41 -17.37 -26.56
C THR A 376 16.03 -16.84 -26.98
N SER A 377 15.10 -16.73 -26.02
CA SER A 377 13.74 -16.27 -26.25
C SER A 377 13.55 -14.77 -26.00
N ASN A 378 14.62 -14.03 -25.68
CA ASN A 378 14.61 -12.60 -25.32
C ASN A 378 13.59 -12.24 -24.22
N TRP A 379 13.46 -13.09 -23.20
CA TRP A 379 12.56 -12.83 -22.07
C TRP A 379 13.19 -11.88 -21.07
N ILE A 380 12.39 -10.92 -20.59
CA ILE A 380 12.83 -9.97 -19.57
C ILE A 380 12.77 -10.65 -18.20
N THR A 381 13.93 -10.85 -17.57
CA THR A 381 14.08 -11.54 -16.28
C THR A 381 13.93 -10.62 -15.07
N ASP A 382 14.20 -9.33 -15.24
CA ASP A 382 14.14 -8.37 -14.13
C ASP A 382 12.80 -7.62 -14.13
N LEU A 383 12.08 -7.69 -13.02
CA LEU A 383 10.82 -6.98 -12.82
C LEU A 383 11.00 -5.46 -12.91
N SER A 384 12.15 -4.92 -12.49
CA SER A 384 12.42 -3.48 -12.54
C SER A 384 12.40 -2.92 -13.97
N GLN A 385 12.76 -3.75 -14.95
CA GLN A 385 12.77 -3.40 -16.37
C GLN A 385 11.36 -3.42 -16.99
N LEU A 386 10.39 -4.07 -16.34
CA LEU A 386 9.00 -4.18 -16.79
C LEU A 386 8.11 -3.09 -16.18
N VAL A 387 8.32 -2.74 -14.92
CA VAL A 387 7.50 -1.74 -14.23
C VAL A 387 7.68 -0.37 -14.89
N GLY A 388 6.56 0.28 -15.20
CA GLY A 388 6.55 1.57 -15.90
C GLY A 388 6.62 1.47 -17.44
N ARG A 389 6.92 0.28 -18.00
CA ARG A 389 6.81 0.04 -19.44
C ARG A 389 5.35 -0.06 -19.87
N ILE A 390 5.13 -0.07 -21.18
CA ILE A 390 3.80 -0.07 -21.80
C ILE A 390 3.74 -1.20 -22.83
N PRO A 391 2.74 -2.11 -22.80
CA PRO A 391 2.54 -3.12 -23.83
C PRO A 391 2.11 -2.50 -25.15
N ARG A 392 2.64 -3.02 -26.27
CA ARG A 392 2.23 -2.66 -27.64
C ARG A 392 0.85 -3.21 -28.01
N HIS A 393 0.52 -4.39 -27.50
CA HIS A 393 -0.76 -5.06 -27.67
C HIS A 393 -1.17 -5.72 -26.35
N ASP A 394 -2.36 -6.32 -26.33
CA ASP A 394 -2.82 -7.06 -25.17
C ASP A 394 -1.93 -8.29 -24.97
N LEU A 395 -1.37 -8.45 -23.76
CA LEU A 395 -0.53 -9.57 -23.40
C LEU A 395 -1.30 -10.52 -22.48
N PRO A 396 -1.39 -11.81 -22.81
CA PRO A 396 -2.11 -12.77 -21.99
C PRO A 396 -1.44 -12.96 -20.64
N ALA A 397 -2.25 -13.31 -19.63
CA ALA A 397 -1.73 -13.75 -18.34
C ALA A 397 -0.83 -14.98 -18.50
N THR A 398 0.11 -15.18 -17.58
CA THR A 398 1.01 -16.35 -17.49
C THR A 398 2.07 -16.52 -18.59
N VAL A 399 2.13 -15.62 -19.57
CA VAL A 399 3.14 -15.67 -20.64
C VAL A 399 4.30 -14.72 -20.31
N PRO A 400 5.57 -15.16 -20.44
CA PRO A 400 6.73 -14.28 -20.30
C PRO A 400 6.74 -13.13 -21.30
N ILE A 401 7.13 -11.95 -20.83
CA ILE A 401 7.16 -10.72 -21.65
C ILE A 401 8.50 -10.59 -22.36
N ARG A 402 8.45 -10.22 -23.64
CA ARG A 402 9.63 -9.89 -24.46
C ARG A 402 9.78 -8.40 -24.64
N GLU A 403 10.97 -7.96 -25.02
CA GLU A 403 11.23 -6.55 -25.34
C GLU A 403 10.43 -6.07 -26.58
N GLU A 404 10.16 -6.97 -27.54
CA GLU A 404 9.38 -6.68 -28.75
C GLU A 404 7.89 -6.42 -28.49
N ASP A 405 7.37 -6.95 -27.37
CA ASP A 405 6.00 -6.78 -26.90
C ASP A 405 5.77 -5.41 -26.26
N LEU A 406 6.85 -4.68 -25.94
CA LEU A 406 6.82 -3.43 -25.20
C LEU A 406 7.10 -2.22 -26.08
N MET A 407 6.46 -1.11 -25.77
CA MET A 407 6.79 0.19 -26.33
C MET A 407 8.21 0.62 -25.91
N PRO A 408 8.90 1.44 -26.72
CA PRO A 408 10.18 2.03 -26.33
C PRO A 408 10.11 2.68 -24.94
N SER A 409 11.19 2.59 -24.17
CA SER A 409 11.28 3.22 -22.85
C SER A 409 11.00 4.72 -22.90
N GLY A 410 10.20 5.25 -21.96
CA GLY A 410 9.84 6.67 -21.91
C GLY A 410 8.64 7.06 -22.78
N THR A 411 8.02 6.11 -23.49
CA THR A 411 6.75 6.34 -24.19
C THR A 411 5.66 6.72 -23.19
N ALA A 412 4.81 7.70 -23.52
CA ALA A 412 3.66 8.06 -22.69
C ALA A 412 2.52 7.04 -22.84
N PRO A 413 1.76 6.72 -21.77
CA PRO A 413 0.62 5.81 -21.86
C PRO A 413 -0.53 6.38 -22.70
N GLY A 414 -1.30 5.50 -23.32
CA GLY A 414 -2.46 5.82 -24.15
C GLY A 414 -2.21 5.82 -25.66
N LEU A 415 -3.28 6.08 -26.42
CA LEU A 415 -3.29 6.00 -27.89
C LEU A 415 -2.32 6.98 -28.58
N SER A 416 -1.97 8.09 -27.94
CA SER A 416 -0.96 9.01 -28.50
C SER A 416 0.41 8.34 -28.63
N GLY A 417 0.81 7.55 -27.64
CA GLY A 417 2.04 6.75 -27.69
C GLY A 417 1.97 5.63 -28.73
N ALA A 418 0.77 5.10 -28.99
CA ALA A 418 0.52 4.04 -29.97
C ALA A 418 0.66 4.48 -31.44
N THR A 419 0.70 5.79 -31.70
CA THR A 419 0.69 6.31 -33.07
C THR A 419 2.10 6.19 -33.66
N PRO A 420 2.30 5.43 -34.76
CA PRO A 420 3.59 5.36 -35.40
C PRO A 420 4.04 6.75 -35.90
N PRO A 421 5.35 7.05 -35.90
CA PRO A 421 5.86 8.33 -36.37
C PRO A 421 5.42 8.60 -37.82
N GLY A 422 5.02 9.83 -38.12
CA GLY A 422 4.55 10.22 -39.46
C GLY A 422 3.13 9.76 -39.82
N ARG A 423 2.34 9.23 -38.87
CA ARG A 423 0.97 8.77 -39.09
C ARG A 423 -0.03 9.43 -38.14
N VAL A 424 -1.32 9.29 -38.46
CA VAL A 424 -2.45 9.76 -37.66
C VAL A 424 -3.41 8.59 -37.41
N LEU A 425 -3.98 8.52 -36.21
CA LEU A 425 -5.00 7.52 -35.90
C LEU A 425 -6.35 7.90 -36.52
N PHE A 426 -6.98 6.92 -37.16
CA PHE A 426 -8.30 7.00 -37.77
C PHE A 426 -9.20 5.92 -37.18
N PHE A 427 -10.46 6.26 -36.90
CA PHE A 427 -11.43 5.37 -36.27
C PHE A 427 -12.45 4.90 -37.31
N LEU A 428 -12.38 3.63 -37.67
CA LEU A 428 -13.26 3.01 -38.67
C LEU A 428 -14.41 2.26 -38.01
N ASP A 429 -15.61 2.43 -38.55
CA ASP A 429 -16.78 1.65 -38.14
C ASP A 429 -16.69 0.24 -38.75
N PRO A 430 -16.77 -0.85 -37.96
CA PRO A 430 -16.70 -2.21 -38.48
C PRO A 430 -17.88 -2.57 -39.39
N GLU A 431 -19.05 -1.93 -39.25
CA GLU A 431 -20.24 -2.27 -40.04
C GLU A 431 -20.04 -2.04 -41.55
N GLY A 432 -19.19 -1.07 -41.91
CA GLY A 432 -18.84 -0.74 -43.29
C GLY A 432 -17.61 -1.46 -43.84
N LEU A 433 -16.96 -2.32 -43.05
CA LEU A 433 -15.67 -2.94 -43.37
C LEU A 433 -15.74 -4.47 -43.32
N ILE A 434 -15.72 -5.11 -44.49
CA ILE A 434 -15.76 -6.58 -44.59
C ILE A 434 -14.52 -7.17 -43.91
N GLY A 435 -14.73 -8.04 -42.92
CA GLY A 435 -13.65 -8.72 -42.19
C GLY A 435 -13.04 -7.93 -41.03
N ALA A 436 -13.63 -6.78 -40.64
CA ALA A 436 -13.11 -5.91 -39.57
C ALA A 436 -12.78 -6.63 -38.24
N HIS A 437 -13.53 -7.68 -37.90
CA HIS A 437 -13.35 -8.44 -36.67
C HIS A 437 -12.18 -9.43 -36.70
N ALA A 438 -11.59 -9.69 -37.87
CA ALA A 438 -10.48 -10.64 -38.04
C ALA A 438 -9.11 -9.96 -38.05
N PHE A 439 -9.06 -8.63 -37.97
CA PHE A 439 -7.80 -7.89 -38.02
C PHE A 439 -7.12 -7.85 -36.65
N GLU A 440 -5.84 -8.18 -36.65
CA GLU A 440 -4.99 -8.19 -35.46
C GLU A 440 -4.05 -6.99 -35.41
N PHE A 441 -3.54 -6.69 -34.23
CA PHE A 441 -2.56 -5.62 -34.02
C PHE A 441 -1.35 -5.78 -34.95
N GLY A 442 -0.86 -4.67 -35.51
CA GLY A 442 0.32 -4.62 -36.36
C GLY A 442 0.10 -5.11 -37.80
N GLN A 443 -1.10 -5.55 -38.16
CA GLN A 443 -1.39 -5.92 -39.55
C GLN A 443 -1.41 -4.68 -40.47
N HIS A 444 -0.81 -4.84 -41.65
CA HIS A 444 -0.81 -3.84 -42.70
C HIS A 444 -1.94 -4.11 -43.70
N LEU A 445 -2.77 -3.10 -43.94
CA LEU A 445 -3.99 -3.17 -44.74
C LEU A 445 -3.93 -2.14 -45.88
N ASP A 446 -4.47 -2.50 -47.04
CA ASP A 446 -4.87 -1.52 -48.06
C ASP A 446 -6.39 -1.38 -48.03
N LEU A 447 -6.88 -0.15 -48.01
CA LEU A 447 -8.30 0.18 -47.95
C LEU A 447 -8.79 0.62 -49.33
N VAL A 448 -9.83 -0.05 -49.79
CA VAL A 448 -10.40 0.13 -51.12
C VAL A 448 -11.89 0.40 -50.99
N ALA A 449 -12.40 1.43 -51.66
CA ALA A 449 -13.84 1.74 -51.69
C ALA A 449 -14.46 1.27 -53.00
N SER A 450 -15.64 0.64 -52.91
CA SER A 450 -16.48 0.39 -54.08
C SER A 450 -17.56 1.46 -54.18
N ARG A 451 -17.59 2.22 -55.28
CA ARG A 451 -18.64 3.21 -55.57
C ARG A 451 -19.68 2.61 -56.50
N THR A 452 -20.94 2.59 -56.07
CA THR A 452 -22.08 2.42 -56.98
C THR A 452 -22.42 3.78 -57.55
N THR A 453 -22.25 3.99 -58.86
CA THR A 453 -22.67 5.23 -59.50
C THR A 453 -24.19 5.26 -59.55
N SER A 454 -24.86 5.84 -58.55
CA SER A 454 -26.24 6.27 -58.73
C SER A 454 -26.23 7.55 -59.56
N GLN A 455 -26.98 7.50 -60.65
CA GLN A 455 -27.14 8.54 -61.65
C GLN A 455 -27.56 9.89 -61.03
N ALA A 456 -26.99 10.97 -61.55
CA ALA A 456 -27.25 12.33 -61.10
C ALA A 456 -28.75 12.63 -61.00
N SER A 457 -29.18 13.19 -59.86
CA SER A 457 -30.49 13.79 -59.65
C SER A 457 -30.64 15.09 -60.47
N GLY A 458 -30.71 14.95 -61.79
CA GLY A 458 -31.09 16.01 -62.71
C GLY A 458 -32.56 15.88 -63.06
N ARG A 459 -33.38 16.84 -62.64
CA ARG A 459 -34.77 17.03 -63.09
C ARG A 459 -34.87 16.87 -64.61
N SER A 460 -35.61 15.87 -65.09
CA SER A 460 -36.29 15.93 -66.37
C SER A 460 -37.60 15.13 -66.31
N ARG A 461 -38.71 15.83 -66.47
CA ARG A 461 -40.00 15.25 -66.85
C ARG A 461 -39.88 14.84 -68.32
N SER A 462 -39.98 13.56 -68.65
CA SER A 462 -40.80 13.04 -69.76
C SER A 462 -40.51 11.55 -69.99
N GLU A 463 -41.59 10.82 -70.21
CA GLU A 463 -41.73 9.63 -71.08
C GLU A 463 -40.95 8.33 -70.82
N PHE A 464 -41.76 7.28 -70.74
CA PHE A 464 -41.40 5.87 -70.79
C PHE A 464 -40.63 5.52 -72.07
N SER A 465 -39.48 4.84 -71.94
CA SER A 465 -39.05 3.83 -72.91
C SER A 465 -38.05 2.84 -72.32
N ASN A 466 -38.41 1.56 -72.43
CA ASN A 466 -37.58 0.38 -72.65
C ASN A 466 -36.31 0.19 -71.80
N VAL A 467 -36.49 -0.57 -70.72
CA VAL A 467 -35.43 -1.32 -70.04
C VAL A 467 -34.79 -2.29 -71.05
N THR A 468 -33.57 -1.99 -71.48
CA THR A 468 -32.66 -2.96 -72.08
C THR A 468 -31.51 -3.23 -71.10
N LEU A 469 -31.39 -4.49 -70.70
CA LEU A 469 -30.31 -5.03 -69.88
C LEU A 469 -28.95 -4.82 -70.59
N SER A 470 -28.26 -3.71 -70.31
CA SER A 470 -26.80 -3.62 -70.51
C SER A 470 -26.07 -2.58 -69.64
N GLU A 471 -26.75 -1.94 -68.68
CA GLU A 471 -26.06 -1.15 -67.65
C GLU A 471 -25.69 -2.06 -66.48
N ALA A 472 -24.66 -2.88 -66.69
CA ALA A 472 -23.88 -3.40 -65.59
C ALA A 472 -23.41 -2.18 -64.77
N GLN A 473 -24.00 -1.98 -63.59
CA GLN A 473 -23.56 -1.02 -62.60
C GLN A 473 -22.04 -1.16 -62.48
N ARG A 474 -21.27 -0.24 -63.08
CA ARG A 474 -19.81 -0.26 -63.00
C ARG A 474 -19.45 0.16 -61.59
N THR A 475 -19.39 -0.79 -60.67
CA THR A 475 -18.77 -0.60 -59.37
C THR A 475 -17.32 -0.25 -59.62
N ARG A 476 -16.98 1.05 -59.54
CA ARG A 476 -15.58 1.48 -59.58
C ARG A 476 -14.98 1.21 -58.23
N VAL A 477 -13.88 0.46 -58.25
CA VAL A 477 -13.09 0.09 -57.10
C VAL A 477 -11.89 1.04 -57.08
N GLU A 478 -11.79 1.90 -56.07
CA GLU A 478 -10.72 2.89 -55.94
C GLU A 478 -9.92 2.63 -54.66
N SER A 479 -8.58 2.67 -54.74
CA SER A 479 -7.70 2.65 -53.56
C SER A 479 -7.85 3.98 -52.83
N ILE A 480 -8.12 3.92 -51.52
CA ILE A 480 -8.40 5.10 -50.68
C ILE A 480 -7.26 5.34 -49.69
N ALA A 481 -6.70 4.28 -49.13
CA ALA A 481 -5.53 4.37 -48.26
C ALA A 481 -4.67 3.12 -48.44
N GLU A 482 -3.36 3.30 -48.37
CA GLU A 482 -2.40 2.24 -48.62
C GLU A 482 -1.47 2.11 -47.43
N ASP A 483 -1.09 0.88 -47.10
CA ASP A 483 -0.20 0.60 -45.98
C ASP A 483 -0.74 1.12 -44.64
N VAL A 484 -2.02 0.90 -44.37
CA VAL A 484 -2.69 1.27 -43.12
C VAL A 484 -2.34 0.24 -42.03
N ILE A 485 -1.87 0.70 -40.87
CA ILE A 485 -1.49 -0.22 -39.76
C ILE A 485 -2.64 -0.33 -38.77
N VAL A 486 -2.99 -1.55 -38.38
CA VAL A 486 -3.95 -1.78 -37.29
C VAL A 486 -3.28 -1.50 -35.95
N VAL A 487 -3.76 -0.48 -35.24
CA VAL A 487 -3.22 -0.05 -33.93
C VAL A 487 -4.07 -0.59 -32.78
N MET A 488 -5.38 -0.73 -32.97
CA MET A 488 -6.26 -1.36 -31.99
C MET A 488 -7.35 -2.19 -32.70
N PRO A 489 -7.35 -3.52 -32.52
CA PRO A 489 -8.43 -4.39 -33.00
C PRO A 489 -9.79 -4.05 -32.38
N VAL A 490 -10.86 -4.43 -33.07
CA VAL A 490 -12.25 -4.26 -32.60
C VAL A 490 -12.50 -5.05 -31.31
N HIS A 491 -11.89 -6.23 -31.19
CA HIS A 491 -12.09 -7.16 -30.07
C HIS A 491 -11.19 -6.87 -28.85
N SER A 492 -10.23 -5.95 -28.97
CA SER A 492 -9.29 -5.67 -27.88
C SER A 492 -10.01 -5.09 -26.66
N PRO A 493 -9.85 -5.64 -25.45
CA PRO A 493 -10.38 -5.07 -24.22
C PRO A 493 -9.82 -3.67 -23.91
N ALA A 494 -8.66 -3.31 -24.47
CA ALA A 494 -8.08 -1.98 -24.34
C ALA A 494 -8.73 -0.93 -25.27
N ASN A 495 -9.66 -1.34 -26.15
CA ASN A 495 -10.27 -0.45 -27.13
C ASN A 495 -11.19 0.59 -26.43
N PRO A 496 -10.88 1.89 -26.50
CA PRO A 496 -11.66 2.93 -25.81
C PRO A 496 -13.05 3.16 -26.41
N THR A 497 -13.34 2.57 -27.57
CA THR A 497 -14.66 2.63 -28.22
C THR A 497 -15.58 1.50 -27.81
N LEU A 498 -15.10 0.54 -27.02
CA LEU A 498 -15.84 -0.66 -26.65
C LEU A 498 -17.05 -0.40 -25.74
N ASN A 499 -17.18 0.80 -25.14
CA ASN A 499 -18.33 1.15 -24.28
C ASN A 499 -18.47 2.67 -24.02
N LYS A 500 -19.04 3.42 -24.95
CA LYS A 500 -19.66 4.73 -24.66
C LYS A 500 -21.18 4.62 -24.73
N THR A 501 -21.80 4.32 -23.59
CA THR A 501 -23.22 4.56 -23.23
C THR A 501 -24.31 4.09 -24.22
N LYS A 502 -25.20 3.19 -23.74
CA LYS A 502 -26.57 3.07 -24.29
C LYS A 502 -27.27 4.44 -24.18
N VAL A 503 -27.20 5.25 -25.23
CA VAL A 503 -28.11 6.36 -25.46
C VAL A 503 -29.08 5.89 -26.55
N GLY A 504 -30.18 5.28 -26.11
CA GLY A 504 -31.22 4.74 -26.98
C GLY A 504 -30.99 3.31 -27.48
N ASN A 505 -31.94 2.82 -28.28
CA ASN A 505 -32.09 1.42 -28.71
C ASN A 505 -31.08 0.98 -29.80
N LYS A 506 -29.94 1.67 -29.94
CA LYS A 506 -28.88 1.35 -30.91
C LYS A 506 -27.60 1.03 -30.15
N SER A 507 -27.16 -0.23 -30.25
CA SER A 507 -25.83 -0.66 -29.82
C SER A 507 -24.79 -0.02 -30.74
N VAL A 508 -23.89 0.79 -30.20
CA VAL A 508 -22.74 1.31 -30.97
C VAL A 508 -21.66 0.23 -30.94
N SER A 509 -21.29 -0.30 -32.11
CA SER A 509 -20.22 -1.28 -32.25
C SER A 509 -18.85 -0.65 -31.97
N ALA A 510 -17.92 -1.44 -31.44
CA ALA A 510 -16.54 -0.98 -31.21
C ALA A 510 -15.88 -0.64 -32.56
N LYS A 511 -15.16 0.49 -32.62
CA LYS A 511 -14.47 0.95 -33.83
C LYS A 511 -13.09 0.30 -33.94
N LEU A 512 -12.68 0.01 -35.17
CA LEU A 512 -11.30 -0.38 -35.50
C LEU A 512 -10.43 0.87 -35.53
N ILE A 513 -9.31 0.88 -34.79
CA ILE A 513 -8.38 2.02 -34.79
C ILE A 513 -7.17 1.67 -35.64
N VAL A 514 -6.93 2.50 -36.66
CA VAL A 514 -5.85 2.32 -37.63
C VAL A 514 -4.97 3.55 -37.73
N ALA A 515 -3.67 3.37 -38.02
CA ALA A 515 -2.75 4.45 -38.31
C ALA A 515 -2.58 4.62 -39.83
N VAL A 516 -2.95 5.80 -40.31
CA VAL A 516 -2.98 6.19 -41.72
C VAL A 516 -1.99 7.33 -41.96
N ARG A 517 -1.47 7.48 -43.17
CA ARG A 517 -0.63 8.62 -43.51
C ARG A 517 -1.46 9.92 -43.57
N PRO A 518 -0.93 11.09 -43.14
CA PRO A 518 -1.66 12.34 -43.08
C PRO A 518 -2.29 12.79 -44.41
N ASP A 519 -1.64 12.50 -45.54
CA ASP A 519 -2.09 12.82 -46.90
C ASP A 519 -3.32 12.02 -47.34
N GLN A 520 -3.55 10.84 -46.75
CA GLN A 520 -4.66 9.96 -47.09
C GLN A 520 -5.91 10.16 -46.23
N VAL A 521 -5.80 10.91 -45.12
CA VAL A 521 -6.91 11.12 -44.17
C VAL A 521 -8.13 11.74 -44.85
N ALA A 522 -7.93 12.77 -45.70
CA ALA A 522 -9.02 13.46 -46.36
C ALA A 522 -9.79 12.55 -47.35
N GLN A 523 -9.08 11.66 -48.05
CA GLN A 523 -9.70 10.72 -48.98
C GLN A 523 -10.50 9.65 -48.23
N LEU A 524 -9.96 9.17 -47.11
CA LEU A 524 -10.62 8.20 -46.24
C LEU A 524 -11.87 8.78 -45.58
N GLU A 525 -11.80 10.00 -45.06
CA GLU A 525 -12.94 10.70 -44.48
C GLU A 525 -14.06 10.92 -45.50
N TYR A 526 -13.72 11.35 -46.72
CA TYR A 526 -14.68 11.50 -47.81
C TYR A 526 -15.35 10.16 -48.18
N ALA A 527 -14.58 9.07 -48.27
CA ALA A 527 -15.12 7.76 -48.58
C ALA A 527 -16.11 7.25 -47.51
N VAL A 528 -15.78 7.45 -46.22
CA VAL A 528 -16.64 7.11 -45.09
C VAL A 528 -17.90 7.99 -45.06
N ALA A 529 -17.77 9.30 -45.29
CA ALA A 529 -18.89 10.25 -45.24
C ALA A 529 -19.98 9.97 -46.29
N ILE A 530 -19.60 9.38 -47.43
CA ILE A 530 -20.52 9.03 -48.52
C ILE A 530 -21.16 7.65 -48.32
N GLY A 531 -20.74 6.91 -47.28
CA GLY A 531 -21.21 5.55 -47.02
C GLY A 531 -20.72 4.56 -48.09
N SER A 532 -19.54 4.80 -48.67
CA SER A 532 -18.94 3.83 -49.59
C SER A 532 -18.59 2.56 -48.81
N GLY A 533 -18.97 1.39 -49.33
CA GLY A 533 -18.53 0.11 -48.74
C GLY A 533 -17.01 0.02 -48.81
N LEU A 534 -16.35 -0.08 -47.66
CA LEU A 534 -14.90 -0.23 -47.57
C LEU A 534 -14.55 -1.71 -47.53
N ARG A 535 -13.51 -2.07 -48.28
CA ARG A 535 -12.90 -3.40 -48.25
C ARG A 535 -11.44 -3.24 -47.89
N ALA A 536 -11.00 -4.01 -46.91
CA ALA A 536 -9.59 -4.13 -46.56
C ALA A 536 -8.97 -5.35 -47.24
N THR A 537 -7.76 -5.19 -47.77
CA THR A 537 -6.90 -6.29 -48.23
C THR A 537 -5.64 -6.32 -47.38
N VAL A 538 -5.35 -7.48 -46.78
CA VAL A 538 -4.18 -7.67 -45.90
C VAL A 538 -2.92 -7.85 -46.74
N ARG A 539 -1.84 -7.12 -46.42
CA ARG A 539 -0.53 -7.31 -47.06
C ARG A 539 0.22 -8.50 -46.45
N SER A 540 0.93 -9.25 -47.27
CA SER A 540 1.82 -10.32 -46.81
C SER A 540 3.02 -9.71 -46.06
N GLY A 541 3.37 -10.26 -44.90
CA GLY A 541 4.42 -9.76 -43.98
C GLY A 541 5.87 -9.88 -44.48
N THR A 542 6.09 -9.93 -45.78
CA THR A 542 7.42 -10.01 -46.42
C THR A 542 7.71 -8.77 -47.26
N ALA A 543 7.62 -7.59 -46.67
CA ALA A 543 8.17 -6.37 -47.25
C ALA A 543 8.31 -5.27 -46.20
N ALA A 544 9.41 -5.32 -45.46
CA ALA A 544 10.01 -4.12 -44.88
C ALA A 544 11.50 -4.16 -45.26
N GLU A 545 11.83 -3.72 -46.48
CA GLU A 545 13.18 -3.19 -46.66
C GLU A 545 13.26 -1.95 -45.76
N PRO A 546 14.31 -1.83 -44.93
CA PRO A 546 14.50 -0.61 -44.17
C PRO A 546 14.68 0.54 -45.17
N GLU A 547 13.85 1.57 -45.06
CA GLU A 547 14.08 2.85 -45.73
C GLU A 547 15.50 3.29 -45.40
N LYS A 548 16.42 3.11 -46.36
CA LYS A 548 17.76 3.67 -46.28
C LYS A 548 17.61 5.17 -46.13
N GLU A 549 18.17 5.70 -45.05
CA GLU A 549 18.53 7.10 -44.90
C GLU A 549 19.10 7.62 -46.22
N ILE A 550 18.34 8.48 -46.90
CA ILE A 550 18.88 9.28 -47.99
C ILE A 550 19.68 10.40 -47.31
N SER A 551 20.91 10.04 -46.92
CA SER A 551 21.98 10.99 -46.67
C SER A 551 22.29 11.74 -47.96
N ALA A 552 22.47 13.05 -47.82
CA ALA A 552 22.71 14.01 -48.88
C ALA A 552 23.87 13.61 -49.81
N THR A 553 23.60 13.53 -51.12
CA THR A 553 24.30 14.23 -52.21
C THR A 553 23.98 13.60 -53.57
N GLN A 554 23.03 14.16 -54.31
CA GLN A 554 23.12 14.12 -55.78
C GLN A 554 22.31 15.26 -56.39
N LYS A 555 23.02 16.29 -56.87
CA LYS A 555 22.49 17.26 -57.81
C LYS A 555 22.22 16.54 -59.12
N ASP A 556 20.97 16.34 -59.47
CA ASP A 556 20.60 16.23 -60.88
C ASP A 556 19.34 17.02 -61.20
N ARG A 557 19.40 17.68 -62.35
CA ARG A 557 18.55 18.80 -62.76
C ARG A 557 17.13 18.33 -63.08
N VAL A 558 16.15 18.79 -62.31
CA VAL A 558 14.74 18.83 -62.75
C VAL A 558 14.38 20.25 -63.17
N LYS A 559 13.95 20.36 -64.42
CA LYS A 559 13.54 21.57 -65.13
C LYS A 559 12.25 22.11 -64.48
N MET A 560 12.32 23.26 -63.80
CA MET A 560 11.15 23.91 -63.20
C MET A 560 10.14 24.30 -64.28
N MET A 561 8.91 23.81 -64.17
CA MET A 561 7.75 24.48 -64.74
C MET A 561 7.46 25.73 -63.91
N LYS A 562 7.35 26.87 -64.59
CA LYS A 562 6.96 28.17 -64.01
C LYS A 562 5.59 28.03 -63.34
N PHE A 563 5.56 28.19 -62.02
CA PHE A 563 4.36 28.43 -61.24
C PHE A 563 4.10 29.94 -61.25
N ASP A 564 2.93 30.36 -61.74
CA ASP A 564 2.48 31.75 -61.75
C ASP A 564 1.66 31.99 -60.46
N PRO A 565 2.16 32.75 -59.47
CA PRO A 565 1.58 32.80 -58.13
C PRO A 565 0.39 33.77 -58.00
N LEU A 566 -0.26 34.17 -59.09
CA LEU A 566 -1.33 35.18 -59.09
C LEU A 566 -2.70 34.70 -59.59
N SER A 567 -2.90 33.40 -59.87
CA SER A 567 -4.16 32.95 -60.48
C SER A 567 -5.35 32.81 -59.52
N GLU A 568 -5.18 32.87 -58.19
CA GLU A 568 -6.29 32.65 -57.25
C GLU A 568 -6.27 33.53 -55.98
N THR A 569 -6.26 34.85 -56.12
CA THR A 569 -6.68 35.73 -55.01
C THR A 569 -8.18 35.95 -55.03
N ARG A 570 -8.91 35.23 -54.17
CA ARG A 570 -10.31 35.54 -53.84
C ARG A 570 -10.36 36.76 -52.91
N ARG A 571 -11.11 37.78 -53.34
CA ARG A 571 -11.41 39.00 -52.58
C ARG A 571 -12.55 38.68 -51.60
N THR A 572 -12.29 38.81 -50.30
CA THR A 572 -13.34 38.79 -49.26
C THR A 572 -13.53 40.22 -48.76
N ASP A 573 -14.68 40.80 -49.08
CA ASP A 573 -15.14 42.08 -48.52
C ASP A 573 -15.88 41.80 -47.20
N ILE A 574 -15.48 42.46 -46.11
CA ILE A 574 -16.17 42.42 -44.81
C ILE A 574 -16.84 43.78 -44.59
N PHE A 575 -18.17 43.78 -44.42
CA PHE A 575 -18.97 44.98 -44.15
C PHE A 575 -19.13 45.20 -42.65
N ILE A 576 -18.53 46.26 -42.10
CA ILE A 576 -18.93 46.83 -40.80
C ILE A 576 -18.81 48.36 -40.87
N GLY A 577 -19.94 49.06 -40.77
CA GLY A 577 -20.01 50.43 -40.25
C GLY A 577 -19.20 51.54 -40.94
N GLY A 578 -19.52 51.89 -42.18
CA GLY A 578 -19.56 53.31 -42.62
C GLY A 578 -18.26 54.10 -42.83
N SER A 579 -17.08 53.49 -42.95
CA SER A 579 -15.88 54.21 -43.46
C SER A 579 -14.96 53.27 -44.24
N HIS A 580 -14.39 53.80 -45.33
CA HIS A 580 -13.66 53.04 -46.35
C HIS A 580 -12.16 53.23 -46.16
N GLU A 581 -11.46 52.23 -45.62
CA GLU A 581 -10.00 52.22 -45.58
C GLU A 581 -9.46 50.85 -46.01
N SER A 582 -8.74 50.82 -47.13
CA SER A 582 -8.08 49.62 -47.64
C SER A 582 -6.59 49.66 -47.27
N GLN A 583 -6.15 48.77 -46.39
CA GLN A 583 -4.72 48.57 -46.11
C GLN A 583 -4.26 47.20 -46.64
N LEU A 584 -3.15 47.24 -47.36
CA LEU A 584 -2.57 46.14 -48.12
C LEU A 584 -1.26 45.77 -47.40
N PHE A 585 -1.24 44.67 -46.65
CA PHE A 585 -0.03 44.18 -46.00
C PHE A 585 0.50 42.93 -46.69
N GLY A 586 1.50 43.12 -47.55
CA GLY A 586 2.41 42.09 -48.01
C GLY A 586 3.65 42.08 -47.11
N ALA A 587 4.05 40.89 -46.66
CA ALA A 587 5.25 40.70 -45.85
C ALA A 587 6.52 40.86 -46.69
N ASN A 588 7.44 41.70 -46.24
CA ASN A 588 8.88 41.55 -46.48
C ASN A 588 9.72 42.44 -45.53
N ARG A 589 9.80 42.05 -44.25
CA ARG A 589 11.00 41.92 -43.41
C ARG A 589 10.61 41.61 -41.97
#